data_AF-A0A6V7VCK4-F1
#
_entry.id   AF-A0A6V7VCK4-F1
#
_cell.length_a   1.000
_cell.length_b   1.000
_cell.length_c   1.000
_cell.angle_alpha   90.00
_cell.angle_beta   90.00
_cell.angle_gamma   90.00
#
_symmetry.space_group_name_H-M   'P 1'
#
loop_
_entity.id
_entity.type
_entity.pdbx_description
1 polymer ?
#
loop_
_entity_poly.entity_id
_entity_poly.type
_entity_poly.pdbx_seq_one_letter_code
_entity_poly.pdbx_strand_id
1 'polypeptide(L)'
;MLEKNKWEIFSDLMRAVKHWAKQKGLYSNVFGYLSGTALILMTAKICLIYQSASLTFLVQRFFQIYSLWEWPVPIILEQLTMPSDLPQLSNNDFIKSWNLLNLRNDYMPIISPIFPEQNTAFNTNEFTRDIIVKEMKKAYAQLDRSTSLLTEKFYKDILFKKLEYKKQYEHFLVLVCSEKIKIEDINENKSCEFVKTKVRGLLVRWAKKATLRFKIEENTAENVEEENYKIYKLSDYLEEYHALTNLEWKCNDGDNKRLTIWLVGINFKKGNFENRKIEKEKILLLIPSFNFFTNYVITENYKLEGIHITRRNIGELDSLIEDGTISCPKIEDIESKEKTNEKWKEIQGRWIAPTKLFPKSGIMLLCRCIPGRY
;
A
#
# COMPACT_ATOMS: atom_id res chain seq x y z
N MET A 1 36.05 7.60 -5.76
CA MET A 1 35.09 8.26 -6.68
C MET A 1 33.99 7.31 -7.18
N LEU A 2 34.33 6.08 -7.60
CA LEU A 2 33.36 5.08 -8.10
C LEU A 2 32.28 4.66 -7.08
N GLU A 3 32.63 4.51 -5.79
CA GLU A 3 31.65 4.16 -4.74
C GLU A 3 30.65 5.28 -4.43
N LYS A 4 31.09 6.54 -4.50
CA LYS A 4 30.23 7.71 -4.28
C LYS A 4 29.11 7.79 -5.33
N ASN A 5 29.43 7.45 -6.59
CA ASN A 5 28.45 7.39 -7.66
C ASN A 5 27.41 6.26 -7.46
N LYS A 6 27.82 5.10 -6.95
CA LYS A 6 26.91 3.97 -6.69
C LYS A 6 25.86 4.30 -5.62
N TRP A 7 26.28 4.93 -4.51
CA TRP A 7 25.35 5.35 -3.46
C TRP A 7 24.34 6.39 -3.96
N GLU A 8 24.80 7.36 -4.76
CA GLU A 8 23.94 8.38 -5.33
C GLU A 8 22.87 7.77 -6.24
N ILE A 9 23.27 6.87 -7.15
CA ILE A 9 22.33 6.15 -8.05
C ILE A 9 21.32 5.32 -7.25
N PHE A 10 21.77 4.59 -6.23
CA PHE A 10 20.87 3.83 -5.34
C PHE A 10 19.87 4.75 -4.63
N SER A 11 20.35 5.89 -4.09
CA SER A 11 19.51 6.85 -3.39
C SER A 11 18.45 7.46 -4.32
N ASP A 12 18.83 7.78 -5.55
CA ASP A 12 17.91 8.35 -6.54
C ASP A 12 16.88 7.32 -7.02
N LEU A 13 17.27 6.06 -7.22
CA LEU A 13 16.35 4.97 -7.52
C LEU A 13 15.34 4.78 -6.38
N MET A 14 15.83 4.74 -5.14
CA MET A 14 14.99 4.59 -3.95
C MET A 14 13.99 5.75 -3.82
N ARG A 15 14.41 6.99 -4.09
CA ARG A 15 13.52 8.17 -4.08
C ARG A 15 12.45 8.07 -5.16
N ALA A 16 12.82 7.71 -6.38
CA ALA A 16 11.89 7.53 -7.49
C ALA A 16 10.83 6.47 -7.17
N VAL A 17 11.26 5.29 -6.74
CA VAL A 17 10.36 4.18 -6.38
C VAL A 17 9.47 4.54 -5.20
N LYS A 18 10.02 5.16 -4.14
CA LYS A 18 9.23 5.60 -2.98
C LYS A 18 8.20 6.64 -3.37
N HIS A 19 8.55 7.57 -4.26
CA HIS A 19 7.62 8.57 -4.75
C HIS A 19 6.49 7.93 -5.56
N TRP A 20 6.81 7.03 -6.50
CA TRP A 20 5.82 6.24 -7.22
C TRP A 20 4.87 5.50 -6.26
N ALA A 21 5.41 4.76 -5.28
CA ALA A 21 4.61 4.00 -4.32
C ALA A 21 3.66 4.92 -3.53
N LYS A 22 4.12 6.10 -3.11
CA LYS A 22 3.26 7.11 -2.48
C LYS A 22 2.17 7.60 -3.44
N GLN A 23 2.51 8.00 -4.67
CA GLN A 23 1.53 8.51 -5.63
C GLN A 23 0.44 7.50 -6.00
N LYS A 24 0.76 6.20 -5.96
CA LYS A 24 -0.18 5.10 -6.19
C LYS A 24 -0.88 4.59 -4.92
N GLY A 25 -0.62 5.18 -3.74
CA GLY A 25 -1.23 4.75 -2.48
C GLY A 25 -0.81 3.35 -2.03
N LEU A 26 0.45 2.97 -2.30
CA LEU A 26 1.06 1.66 -2.02
C LEU A 26 2.14 1.74 -0.93
N TYR A 27 2.21 2.85 -0.19
CA TYR A 27 3.24 3.07 0.84
C TYR A 27 2.60 3.09 2.23
N SER A 28 2.35 1.91 2.80
CA SER A 28 1.96 1.74 4.21
C SER A 28 1.99 0.28 4.64
N ASN A 29 2.93 -0.08 5.52
CA ASN A 29 2.99 -1.43 6.08
C ASN A 29 1.75 -1.77 6.91
N VAL A 30 1.16 -0.78 7.58
CA VAL A 30 0.00 -0.98 8.47
C VAL A 30 -1.21 -1.48 7.69
N PHE A 31 -1.41 -0.96 6.47
CA PHE A 31 -2.48 -1.40 5.56
C PHE A 31 -2.08 -2.61 4.69
N GLY A 32 -0.87 -3.15 4.83
CA GLY A 32 -0.39 -4.32 4.10
C GLY A 32 0.24 -4.01 2.75
N TYR A 33 0.67 -2.77 2.52
CA TYR A 33 1.48 -2.39 1.37
C TYR A 33 2.96 -2.27 1.71
N LEU A 34 3.76 -1.73 0.78
CA LEU A 34 5.21 -1.69 0.91
C LEU A 34 5.65 -0.73 2.01
N SER A 35 6.60 -1.20 2.83
CA SER A 35 7.29 -0.42 3.85
C SER A 35 8.52 0.29 3.26
N GLY A 36 9.06 1.28 3.99
CA GLY A 36 10.33 1.90 3.60
C GLY A 36 11.47 0.89 3.50
N THR A 37 11.54 -0.04 4.45
CA THR A 37 12.53 -1.12 4.47
C THR A 37 12.35 -2.07 3.30
N ALA A 38 11.12 -2.49 3.00
CA ALA A 38 10.83 -3.36 1.86
C ALA A 38 11.31 -2.72 0.54
N LEU A 39 11.00 -1.44 0.32
CA LEU A 39 11.46 -0.72 -0.87
C LEU A 39 12.98 -0.59 -0.94
N ILE A 40 13.65 -0.37 0.20
CA ILE A 40 15.12 -0.32 0.27
C ILE A 40 15.72 -1.66 -0.18
N LEU A 41 15.22 -2.78 0.35
CA LEU A 41 15.71 -4.11 0.02
C LEU A 41 15.45 -4.46 -1.45
N MET A 42 14.23 -4.17 -1.94
CA MET A 42 13.88 -4.35 -3.35
C MET A 42 14.80 -3.53 -4.28
N THR A 43 15.05 -2.27 -3.92
CA THR A 43 15.95 -1.37 -4.67
C THR A 43 17.39 -1.89 -4.64
N ALA A 44 17.87 -2.28 -3.47
CA ALA A 44 19.23 -2.80 -3.29
C ALA A 44 19.47 -4.04 -4.14
N LYS A 45 18.51 -4.98 -4.18
CA LYS A 45 18.60 -6.18 -5.02
C LYS A 45 18.81 -5.82 -6.50
N ILE A 46 18.08 -4.83 -7.01
CA ILE A 46 18.22 -4.39 -8.41
C ILE A 46 19.61 -3.77 -8.64
N CYS A 47 20.08 -2.92 -7.73
CA CYS A 47 21.43 -2.35 -7.83
C CYS A 47 22.54 -3.41 -7.73
N LEU A 48 22.34 -4.48 -6.94
CA LEU A 48 23.28 -5.59 -6.84
C LEU A 48 23.35 -6.44 -8.11
N ILE A 49 22.20 -6.65 -8.78
CA ILE A 49 22.14 -7.35 -10.07
C ILE A 49 22.77 -6.49 -11.19
N TYR A 50 22.55 -5.18 -11.18
CA TYR A 50 22.98 -4.26 -12.23
C TYR A 50 23.97 -3.19 -11.70
N GLN A 51 25.17 -3.64 -11.30
CA GLN A 51 26.15 -2.86 -10.52
C GLN A 51 26.74 -1.61 -11.20
N SER A 52 26.49 -1.40 -12.49
CA SER A 52 27.03 -0.26 -13.27
C SER A 52 26.01 0.29 -14.28
N ALA A 53 24.72 0.07 -14.04
CA ALA A 53 23.67 0.60 -14.89
C ALA A 53 23.32 2.06 -14.56
N SER A 54 22.79 2.76 -15.56
CA SER A 54 22.24 4.11 -15.38
C SER A 54 20.95 4.06 -14.53
N LEU A 55 20.63 5.17 -13.86
CA LEU A 55 19.40 5.30 -13.07
C LEU A 55 18.14 4.97 -13.89
N THR A 56 18.04 5.48 -15.11
CA THR A 56 16.94 5.21 -16.03
C THR A 56 16.74 3.72 -16.29
N PHE A 57 17.84 3.01 -16.58
CA PHE A 57 17.80 1.57 -16.79
C PHE A 57 17.37 0.82 -15.51
N LEU A 58 17.89 1.23 -14.35
CA LEU A 58 17.53 0.62 -13.07
C LEU A 58 16.05 0.82 -12.72
N VAL A 59 15.47 2.00 -13.00
CA VAL A 59 14.03 2.26 -12.82
C VAL A 59 13.21 1.30 -13.69
N GLN A 60 13.57 1.16 -14.98
CA GLN A 60 12.87 0.24 -15.88
C GLN A 60 13.00 -1.21 -15.41
N ARG A 61 14.20 -1.66 -15.04
CA ARG A 61 14.43 -3.02 -14.53
C ARG A 61 13.75 -3.30 -13.21
N PHE A 62 13.65 -2.31 -12.32
CA PHE A 62 12.90 -2.44 -11.07
C PHE A 62 11.44 -2.83 -11.35
N PHE A 63 10.75 -2.08 -12.21
CA PHE A 63 9.35 -2.37 -12.54
C PHE A 63 9.22 -3.67 -13.33
N GLN A 64 10.09 -3.92 -14.31
CA GLN A 64 10.07 -5.15 -15.08
C GLN A 64 10.20 -6.40 -14.18
N ILE A 65 11.27 -6.47 -13.38
CA ILE A 65 11.56 -7.64 -12.54
C ILE A 65 10.44 -7.87 -11.54
N TYR A 66 10.01 -6.85 -10.80
CA TYR A 66 9.00 -7.04 -9.76
C TYR A 66 7.56 -7.17 -10.28
N SER A 67 7.30 -6.77 -11.52
CA SER A 67 6.02 -7.02 -12.19
C SER A 67 5.85 -8.48 -12.67
N LEU A 68 6.97 -9.14 -12.98
CA LEU A 68 7.05 -10.52 -13.46
C LEU A 68 7.49 -11.51 -12.37
N TRP A 69 7.84 -11.01 -11.19
CA TRP A 69 8.32 -11.83 -10.08
C TRP A 69 7.27 -12.86 -9.65
N GLU A 70 7.69 -14.11 -9.53
CA GLU A 70 6.84 -15.25 -9.16
C GLU A 70 6.60 -15.30 -7.65
N TRP A 71 5.82 -14.35 -7.13
CA TRP A 71 5.44 -14.35 -5.71
C TRP A 71 4.73 -15.68 -5.33
N PRO A 72 5.11 -16.34 -4.21
CA PRO A 72 5.85 -15.82 -3.07
C PRO A 72 7.36 -16.20 -3.03
N VAL A 73 8.06 -16.31 -4.16
CA VAL A 73 9.53 -16.49 -4.14
C VAL A 73 10.17 -15.31 -3.37
N PRO A 74 11.05 -15.56 -2.38
CA PRO A 74 11.58 -14.51 -1.51
C PRO A 74 12.64 -13.65 -2.20
N ILE A 75 12.62 -12.35 -1.89
CA ILE A 75 13.73 -11.45 -2.21
C ILE A 75 14.77 -11.55 -1.09
N ILE A 76 15.95 -12.05 -1.44
CA ILE A 76 17.08 -12.26 -0.54
C ILE A 76 18.29 -11.50 -1.08
N LEU A 77 18.95 -10.73 -0.22
CA LEU A 77 20.17 -9.97 -0.58
C LEU A 77 21.45 -10.74 -0.29
N GLU A 78 21.50 -11.46 0.82
CA GLU A 78 22.66 -12.21 1.33
C GLU A 78 22.24 -13.64 1.67
N GLN A 79 23.21 -14.55 1.77
CA GLN A 79 22.93 -15.94 2.13
C GLN A 79 22.26 -16.00 3.52
N LEU A 80 21.14 -16.74 3.62
CA LEU A 80 20.44 -16.93 4.89
C LEU A 80 21.34 -17.69 5.87
N THR A 81 21.30 -17.27 7.13
CA THR A 81 22.06 -17.91 8.20
C THR A 81 21.50 -19.31 8.47
N MET A 82 22.36 -20.33 8.46
CA MET A 82 21.93 -21.69 8.77
C MET A 82 21.94 -21.92 10.29
N PRO A 83 21.05 -22.76 10.84
CA PRO A 83 21.08 -23.10 12.27
C PRO A 83 22.43 -23.66 12.74
N SER A 84 23.16 -24.34 11.83
CA SER A 84 24.52 -24.83 12.07
C SER A 84 25.54 -23.74 12.33
N ASP A 85 25.32 -22.53 11.81
CA ASP A 85 26.23 -21.39 11.93
C ASP A 85 26.06 -20.67 13.27
N LEU A 86 24.97 -20.96 14.00
CA LEU A 86 24.61 -20.35 15.28
C LEU A 86 24.34 -21.42 16.36
N PRO A 87 25.31 -22.30 16.67
CA PRO A 87 25.12 -23.40 17.63
C PRO A 87 24.85 -22.93 19.06
N GLN A 88 25.19 -21.68 19.41
CA GLN A 88 24.90 -21.11 20.73
C GLN A 88 23.48 -20.54 20.85
N LEU A 89 22.76 -20.37 19.73
CA LEU A 89 21.40 -19.82 19.67
C LEU A 89 20.35 -20.88 19.31
N SER A 90 20.77 -22.07 18.85
CA SER A 90 19.88 -23.16 18.42
C SER A 90 18.95 -23.67 19.51
N ASN A 91 19.27 -23.44 20.79
CA ASN A 91 18.48 -23.88 21.94
C ASN A 91 17.55 -22.80 22.49
N ASN A 92 17.56 -21.59 21.90
CA ASN A 92 16.69 -20.49 22.32
C ASN A 92 15.46 -20.39 21.40
N ASP A 93 14.36 -21.01 21.82
CA ASP A 93 13.02 -20.90 21.19
C ASP A 93 12.52 -19.44 21.02
N PHE A 94 13.20 -18.49 21.66
CA PHE A 94 12.91 -17.07 21.66
C PHE A 94 13.31 -16.34 20.36
N ILE A 95 14.31 -16.83 19.61
CA ILE A 95 14.80 -16.15 18.40
C ILE A 95 14.29 -16.87 17.15
N LYS A 96 13.12 -16.43 16.67
CA LYS A 96 12.49 -16.98 15.46
C LYS A 96 12.99 -16.25 14.22
N SER A 97 13.98 -16.83 13.53
CA SER A 97 14.38 -16.36 12.18
C SER A 97 13.45 -16.87 11.09
N TRP A 98 13.29 -16.08 10.03
CA TRP A 98 12.61 -16.48 8.80
C TRP A 98 13.45 -17.51 8.05
N ASN A 99 12.83 -18.61 7.60
CA ASN A 99 13.49 -19.62 6.78
C ASN A 99 12.49 -20.26 5.81
N LEU A 100 13.00 -21.00 4.82
CA LEU A 100 12.19 -21.66 3.79
C LEU A 100 11.29 -22.78 4.33
N LEU A 101 11.53 -23.28 5.55
CA LEU A 101 10.73 -24.34 6.18
C LEU A 101 9.57 -23.76 7.01
N ASN A 102 9.75 -22.55 7.53
CA ASN A 102 8.79 -21.75 8.28
C ASN A 102 8.23 -20.65 7.38
N LEU A 103 7.82 -21.02 6.17
CA LEU A 103 7.02 -20.16 5.32
C LEU A 103 5.70 -19.91 6.06
N ARG A 104 5.68 -18.84 6.86
CA ARG A 104 4.44 -18.14 7.22
C ARG A 104 3.71 -17.90 5.89
N ASN A 105 2.37 -17.88 5.88
CA ASN A 105 1.55 -17.62 4.69
C ASN A 105 1.82 -16.20 4.12
N ASP A 106 3.02 -16.00 3.60
CA ASP A 106 3.66 -14.77 3.21
C ASP A 106 3.40 -14.61 1.73
N TYR A 107 2.66 -13.56 1.37
CA TYR A 107 2.30 -13.31 -0.03
C TYR A 107 3.41 -12.60 -0.80
N MET A 108 4.28 -11.87 -0.10
CA MET A 108 5.34 -11.06 -0.70
C MET A 108 6.60 -11.05 0.20
N PRO A 109 7.34 -12.16 0.33
CA PRO A 109 8.49 -12.23 1.24
C PRO A 109 9.67 -11.38 0.76
N ILE A 110 10.04 -10.38 1.57
CA ILE A 110 11.17 -9.47 1.33
C ILE A 110 12.04 -9.49 2.58
N ILE A 111 13.17 -10.20 2.51
CA ILE A 111 13.87 -10.67 3.70
C ILE A 111 14.99 -9.71 4.10
N SER A 112 15.03 -9.34 5.39
CA SER A 112 16.13 -8.56 5.94
C SER A 112 17.43 -9.38 5.91
N PRO A 113 18.57 -8.79 5.52
CA PRO A 113 19.82 -9.52 5.35
C PRO A 113 20.50 -9.88 6.68
N ILE A 114 20.18 -9.16 7.77
CA ILE A 114 20.82 -9.35 9.07
C ILE A 114 20.01 -10.34 9.90
N PHE A 115 20.71 -11.32 10.49
CA PHE A 115 20.15 -12.26 11.46
C PHE A 115 19.63 -11.55 12.73
N PRO A 116 18.47 -11.93 13.29
CA PRO A 116 17.53 -12.89 12.74
C PRO A 116 16.79 -12.31 11.53
N GLU A 117 16.85 -13.02 10.41
CA GLU A 117 16.21 -12.60 9.17
C GLU A 117 14.69 -12.54 9.37
N GLN A 118 14.06 -11.48 8.88
CA GLN A 118 12.61 -11.28 8.99
C GLN A 118 12.03 -10.86 7.65
N ASN A 119 10.79 -11.25 7.39
CA ASN A 119 10.03 -10.71 6.28
C ASN A 119 9.58 -9.27 6.60
N THR A 120 10.08 -8.31 5.84
CA THR A 120 9.76 -6.88 6.00
C THR A 120 8.40 -6.45 5.44
N ALA A 121 7.74 -7.34 4.69
CA ALA A 121 6.40 -7.17 4.13
C ALA A 121 5.41 -8.21 4.70
N PHE A 122 5.59 -8.60 5.96
CA PHE A 122 4.76 -9.58 6.67
C PHE A 122 3.25 -9.23 6.77
N ASN A 123 2.89 -7.95 6.62
CA ASN A 123 1.48 -7.52 6.63
C ASN A 123 0.80 -7.64 5.27
N THR A 124 1.57 -7.86 4.19
CA THR A 124 1.04 -8.01 2.84
C THR A 124 0.16 -9.25 2.74
N ASN A 125 -0.99 -9.09 2.11
CA ASN A 125 -1.96 -10.15 1.87
C ASN A 125 -2.18 -10.31 0.36
N GLU A 126 -2.98 -11.30 -0.02
CA GLU A 126 -3.35 -11.60 -1.40
C GLU A 126 -3.80 -10.35 -2.18
N PHE A 127 -4.79 -9.62 -1.65
CA PHE A 127 -5.36 -8.45 -2.32
C PHE A 127 -4.36 -7.29 -2.45
N THR A 128 -3.61 -7.00 -1.39
CA THR A 128 -2.62 -5.90 -1.45
C THR A 128 -1.43 -6.25 -2.34
N ARG A 129 -1.01 -7.53 -2.36
CA ARG A 129 0.01 -8.05 -3.29
C ARG A 129 -0.46 -7.88 -4.73
N ASP A 130 -1.69 -8.26 -5.03
CA ASP A 130 -2.25 -8.16 -6.38
C ASP A 130 -2.31 -6.71 -6.87
N ILE A 131 -2.69 -5.77 -6.00
CA ILE A 131 -2.67 -4.34 -6.31
C ILE A 131 -1.25 -3.84 -6.57
N ILE A 132 -0.28 -4.20 -5.72
CA ILE A 132 1.13 -3.82 -5.92
C ILE A 132 1.62 -4.33 -7.28
N VAL A 133 1.40 -5.61 -7.58
CA VAL A 133 1.83 -6.23 -8.84
C VAL A 133 1.11 -5.60 -10.04
N LYS A 134 -0.19 -5.29 -9.92
CA LYS A 134 -0.98 -4.60 -10.96
C LYS A 134 -0.40 -3.23 -11.27
N GLU A 135 -0.08 -2.43 -10.26
CA GLU A 135 0.54 -1.11 -10.47
C GLU A 135 1.98 -1.21 -10.99
N MET A 136 2.76 -2.22 -10.57
CA MET A 136 4.09 -2.49 -11.14
C MET A 136 4.00 -2.85 -12.63
N LYS A 137 3.04 -3.70 -13.02
CA LYS A 137 2.77 -4.07 -14.42
C LYS A 137 2.36 -2.86 -15.25
N LYS A 138 1.48 -2.00 -14.73
CA LYS A 138 1.10 -0.75 -15.39
C LYS A 138 2.32 0.16 -15.61
N ALA A 139 3.15 0.35 -14.58
CA ALA A 139 4.36 1.15 -14.66
C ALA A 139 5.36 0.57 -15.68
N TYR A 140 5.58 -0.75 -15.67
CA TYR A 140 6.45 -1.41 -16.63
C TYR A 140 5.91 -1.25 -18.06
N ALA A 141 4.64 -1.53 -18.32
CA ALA A 141 4.04 -1.40 -19.65
C ALA A 141 4.13 0.04 -20.19
N GLN A 142 4.07 1.04 -19.32
CA GLN A 142 4.26 2.44 -19.70
C GLN A 142 5.71 2.75 -20.08
N LEU A 143 6.68 2.23 -19.31
CA LEU A 143 8.11 2.40 -19.54
C LEU A 143 8.62 1.60 -20.76
N ASP A 144 8.02 0.45 -21.04
CA ASP A 144 8.40 -0.43 -22.14
C ASP A 144 7.95 0.14 -23.50
N ARG A 145 6.76 0.76 -23.55
CA ARG A 145 6.22 1.42 -24.75
C ARG A 145 6.94 2.71 -25.11
N SER A 146 7.66 3.35 -24.19
CA SER A 146 8.39 4.58 -24.46
C SER A 146 9.72 4.30 -25.14
N THR A 147 9.72 4.34 -26.48
CA THR A 147 10.90 4.18 -27.34
C THR A 147 11.73 5.45 -27.52
N SER A 148 11.28 6.62 -27.03
CA SER A 148 11.95 7.91 -27.17
C SER A 148 12.33 8.52 -25.83
N LEU A 149 13.54 9.12 -25.77
CA LEU A 149 14.15 9.90 -24.68
C LEU A 149 13.17 10.21 -23.53
N LEU A 150 13.34 9.50 -22.42
CA LEU A 150 12.55 9.63 -21.20
C LEU A 150 12.74 11.03 -20.61
N THR A 151 11.90 11.98 -21.05
CA THR A 151 11.93 13.36 -20.56
C THR A 151 11.39 13.46 -19.13
N GLU A 152 11.73 14.52 -18.42
CA GLU A 152 11.20 14.77 -17.08
C GLU A 152 9.66 14.78 -17.04
N LYS A 153 9.06 15.36 -18.07
CA LYS A 153 7.60 15.43 -18.24
C LYS A 153 6.98 14.03 -18.34
N PHE A 154 7.64 13.10 -19.03
CA PHE A 154 7.20 11.71 -19.12
C PHE A 154 7.08 11.08 -17.73
N TYR A 155 8.12 11.16 -16.90
CA TYR A 155 8.09 10.56 -15.56
C TYR A 155 7.02 11.18 -14.67
N LYS A 156 6.87 12.50 -14.72
CA LYS A 156 5.86 13.23 -13.94
C LYS A 156 4.43 12.83 -14.32
N ASP A 157 4.12 12.84 -15.61
CA ASP A 157 2.76 12.70 -16.11
C ASP A 157 2.30 11.23 -16.23
N ILE A 158 3.24 10.28 -16.24
CA ILE A 158 2.95 8.86 -16.46
C ILE A 158 3.24 8.05 -15.20
N LEU A 159 4.52 7.99 -14.79
CA LEU A 159 4.95 7.14 -13.68
C LEU A 159 4.49 7.71 -12.33
N PHE A 160 4.71 9.01 -12.11
CA PHE A 160 4.43 9.71 -10.85
C PHE A 160 3.05 10.38 -10.82
N LYS A 161 2.21 10.11 -11.81
CA LYS A 161 0.82 10.58 -11.81
C LYS A 161 0.09 10.08 -10.57
N LYS A 162 -0.48 11.00 -9.80
CA LYS A 162 -1.29 10.68 -8.61
C LYS A 162 -2.45 9.77 -8.99
N LEU A 163 -2.76 8.83 -8.09
CA LEU A 163 -3.90 7.93 -8.21
C LEU A 163 -5.22 8.72 -8.28
N GLU A 164 -5.91 8.63 -9.42
CA GLU A 164 -7.26 9.18 -9.59
C GLU A 164 -8.30 8.18 -9.11
N TYR A 165 -8.50 8.10 -7.79
CA TYR A 165 -9.37 7.11 -7.17
C TYR A 165 -10.80 7.13 -7.74
N LYS A 166 -11.37 8.31 -8.06
CA LYS A 166 -12.72 8.46 -8.66
C LYS A 166 -12.87 7.68 -9.96
N LYS A 167 -11.80 7.56 -10.73
CA LYS A 167 -11.77 6.81 -12.01
C LYS A 167 -11.42 5.35 -11.82
N GLN A 168 -10.61 5.04 -10.80
CA GLN A 168 -10.09 3.69 -10.60
C GLN A 168 -11.05 2.76 -9.85
N TYR A 169 -11.89 3.30 -8.95
CA TYR A 169 -12.81 2.49 -8.14
C TYR A 169 -14.27 2.79 -8.43
N GLU A 170 -15.09 1.74 -8.45
CA GLU A 170 -16.53 1.86 -8.65
C GLU A 170 -17.26 2.18 -7.33
N HIS A 171 -16.76 1.63 -6.24
CA HIS A 171 -17.38 1.76 -4.93
C HIS A 171 -16.34 2.19 -3.91
N PHE A 172 -16.81 2.88 -2.86
CA PHE A 172 -15.96 3.29 -1.75
C PHE A 172 -16.60 2.90 -0.43
N LEU A 173 -15.76 2.35 0.45
CA LEU A 173 -16.07 2.10 1.85
C LEU A 173 -15.34 3.16 2.68
N VAL A 174 -16.09 3.96 3.41
CA VAL A 174 -15.60 5.01 4.30
C VAL A 174 -15.69 4.48 5.72
N LEU A 175 -14.56 4.44 6.40
CA LEU A 175 -14.46 4.00 7.79
C LEU A 175 -14.23 5.22 8.66
N VAL A 176 -15.13 5.47 9.62
CA VAL A 176 -15.03 6.59 10.55
C VAL A 176 -14.76 6.07 11.95
N CYS A 177 -13.56 6.34 12.46
CA CYS A 177 -13.21 6.11 13.86
C CYS A 177 -13.36 7.42 14.65
N SER A 178 -14.04 7.38 15.79
CA SER A 178 -14.07 8.51 16.72
C SER A 178 -13.36 8.16 18.03
N GLU A 179 -12.59 9.10 18.56
CA GLU A 179 -11.96 9.02 19.88
C GLU A 179 -12.34 10.26 20.70
N LYS A 180 -12.64 10.11 22.00
CA LYS A 180 -12.85 11.27 22.88
C LYS A 180 -11.50 11.85 23.28
N ILE A 181 -11.35 13.15 23.16
CA ILE A 181 -10.19 13.92 23.61
C ILE A 181 -10.30 14.09 25.13
N LYS A 182 -9.97 13.06 25.91
CA LYS A 182 -9.76 13.22 27.36
C LYS A 182 -8.29 13.57 27.60
N ILE A 183 -8.05 14.70 28.26
CA ILE A 183 -6.73 15.31 28.49
C ILE A 183 -5.84 14.44 29.43
N GLU A 184 -6.44 13.55 30.22
CA GLU A 184 -5.72 12.80 31.28
C GLU A 184 -5.52 11.30 30.98
N ASP A 185 -6.08 10.74 29.91
CA ASP A 185 -6.01 9.31 29.58
C ASP A 185 -5.59 9.09 28.12
N ILE A 186 -4.38 9.51 27.74
CA ILE A 186 -3.75 9.00 26.50
C ILE A 186 -3.26 7.57 26.78
N ASN A 187 -4.21 6.66 26.99
CA ASN A 187 -3.92 5.23 26.93
C ASN A 187 -3.70 4.90 25.45
N GLU A 188 -2.46 4.64 25.01
CA GLU A 188 -2.10 4.39 23.59
C GLU A 188 -2.96 3.30 22.93
N ASN A 189 -3.37 2.30 23.72
CA ASN A 189 -4.24 1.23 23.26
C ASN A 189 -5.64 1.70 22.87
N LYS A 190 -6.11 2.84 23.39
CA LYS A 190 -7.48 3.39 23.22
C LYS A 190 -7.65 4.39 22.05
N SER A 191 -6.67 4.48 21.15
CA SER A 191 -6.68 5.46 20.04
C SER A 191 -7.18 4.89 18.71
N CYS A 192 -7.67 5.76 17.82
CA CYS A 192 -7.87 5.44 16.41
C CYS A 192 -6.59 4.93 15.72
N GLU A 193 -5.40 5.25 16.22
CA GLU A 193 -4.14 4.64 15.75
C GLU A 193 -4.06 3.14 16.07
N PHE A 194 -4.56 2.71 17.22
CA PHE A 194 -4.65 1.28 17.54
C PHE A 194 -5.64 0.59 16.59
N VAL A 195 -6.82 1.20 16.36
CA VAL A 195 -7.82 0.68 15.42
C VAL A 195 -7.23 0.54 14.01
N LYS A 196 -6.44 1.53 13.55
CA LYS A 196 -5.73 1.52 12.27
C LYS A 196 -4.90 0.24 12.08
N THR A 197 -4.24 -0.24 13.13
CA THR A 197 -3.46 -1.50 13.07
C THR A 197 -4.32 -2.75 12.83
N LYS A 198 -5.62 -2.68 13.16
CA LYS A 198 -6.59 -3.76 13.01
C LYS A 198 -7.41 -3.67 11.72
N VAL A 199 -7.58 -2.48 11.14
CA VAL A 199 -8.34 -2.25 9.89
C VAL A 199 -7.92 -3.23 8.79
N ARG A 200 -6.62 -3.42 8.59
CA ARG A 200 -6.11 -4.39 7.61
C ARG A 200 -6.66 -5.81 7.86
N GLY A 201 -6.60 -6.28 9.10
CA GLY A 201 -7.10 -7.60 9.47
C GLY A 201 -8.62 -7.72 9.30
N LEU A 202 -9.36 -6.64 9.58
CA LEU A 202 -10.80 -6.55 9.34
C LEU A 202 -11.13 -6.67 7.86
N LEU A 203 -10.45 -5.89 7.00
CA LEU A 203 -10.66 -5.91 5.56
C LEU A 203 -10.36 -7.28 4.95
N VAL A 204 -9.24 -7.91 5.31
CA VAL A 204 -8.90 -9.25 4.81
C VAL A 204 -9.96 -10.27 5.22
N ARG A 205 -10.39 -10.27 6.49
CA ARG A 205 -11.37 -11.23 6.98
C ARG A 205 -12.74 -10.99 6.37
N TRP A 206 -13.16 -9.73 6.23
CA TRP A 206 -14.38 -9.36 5.52
C TRP A 206 -14.35 -9.86 4.08
N ALA A 207 -13.30 -9.55 3.33
CA ALA A 207 -13.15 -9.97 1.94
C ALA A 207 -13.23 -11.50 1.77
N LYS A 208 -12.72 -12.27 2.74
CA LYS A 208 -12.70 -13.75 2.69
C LYS A 208 -13.95 -14.43 3.28
N LYS A 209 -14.60 -13.83 4.28
CA LYS A 209 -15.67 -14.47 5.05
C LYS A 209 -17.05 -13.85 4.89
N ALA A 210 -17.15 -12.64 4.35
CA ALA A 210 -18.45 -11.99 4.19
C ALA A 210 -19.32 -12.77 3.22
N THR A 211 -20.60 -12.86 3.55
CA THR A 211 -21.62 -13.50 2.73
C THR A 211 -22.65 -12.47 2.29
N LEU A 212 -23.04 -12.51 1.02
CA LEU A 212 -24.10 -11.72 0.43
C LEU A 212 -25.39 -12.52 0.43
N ARG A 213 -26.52 -11.91 0.82
CA ARG A 213 -27.84 -12.52 0.77
C ARG A 213 -28.66 -11.85 -0.33
N PHE A 214 -29.14 -12.62 -1.30
CA PHE A 214 -30.02 -12.09 -2.36
C PHE A 214 -31.42 -12.64 -2.17
N LYS A 215 -32.43 -11.77 -2.19
CA LYS A 215 -33.83 -12.18 -2.28
C LYS A 215 -34.07 -12.79 -3.65
N ILE A 216 -34.69 -13.96 -3.70
CA ILE A 216 -35.19 -14.54 -4.95
C ILE A 216 -36.61 -14.00 -5.15
N GLU A 217 -36.86 -13.29 -6.25
CA GLU A 217 -38.22 -13.01 -6.70
C GLU A 217 -38.73 -14.28 -7.43
N GLU A 218 -39.39 -15.20 -6.72
CA GLU A 218 -40.11 -16.30 -7.36
C GLU A 218 -41.48 -15.82 -7.83
N ASN A 219 -41.67 -15.78 -9.15
CA ASN A 219 -42.99 -15.69 -9.78
C ASN A 219 -43.65 -17.08 -9.76
N THR A 220 -44.03 -17.57 -8.58
CA THR A 220 -44.96 -18.71 -8.49
C THR A 220 -45.91 -18.48 -7.32
N ALA A 221 -47.18 -18.29 -7.68
CA ALA A 221 -48.28 -18.33 -6.75
C ALA A 221 -48.32 -19.71 -6.10
N GLU A 222 -48.01 -19.79 -4.81
CA GLU A 222 -48.71 -20.57 -3.79
C GLU A 222 -47.98 -20.47 -2.44
N ASN A 223 -48.68 -19.87 -1.49
CA ASN A 223 -48.48 -19.83 -0.03
C ASN A 223 -47.36 -20.68 0.57
N VAL A 224 -46.17 -20.10 0.78
CA VAL A 224 -45.29 -20.37 1.95
C VAL A 224 -44.53 -19.08 2.29
N GLU A 225 -44.73 -18.55 3.50
CA GLU A 225 -44.01 -17.41 4.08
C GLU A 225 -42.59 -17.80 4.56
N GLU A 226 -41.72 -18.26 3.67
CA GLU A 226 -40.29 -18.29 3.93
C GLU A 226 -39.59 -17.38 2.93
N GLU A 227 -39.01 -16.28 3.42
CA GLU A 227 -38.16 -15.43 2.59
C GLU A 227 -36.96 -16.27 2.09
N ASN A 228 -37.06 -16.80 0.86
CA ASN A 228 -36.02 -17.59 0.25
C ASN A 228 -34.84 -16.68 -0.16
N TYR A 229 -33.82 -16.62 0.70
CA TYR A 229 -32.56 -15.93 0.40
C TYR A 229 -31.52 -16.89 -0.15
N LYS A 230 -30.91 -16.52 -1.27
CA LYS A 230 -29.69 -17.20 -1.74
C LYS A 230 -28.45 -16.54 -1.15
N ILE A 231 -27.63 -17.34 -0.47
CA ILE A 231 -26.40 -16.89 0.18
C ILE A 231 -25.21 -17.14 -0.75
N TYR A 232 -24.37 -16.13 -0.95
CA TYR A 232 -23.15 -16.25 -1.74
C TYR A 232 -21.95 -15.71 -0.97
N LYS A 233 -20.74 -16.17 -1.31
CA LYS A 233 -19.51 -15.65 -0.71
C LYS A 233 -19.07 -14.36 -1.42
N LEU A 234 -18.67 -13.35 -0.65
CA LEU A 234 -18.18 -12.08 -1.19
C LEU A 234 -16.89 -12.28 -2.01
N SER A 235 -16.02 -13.20 -1.60
CA SER A 235 -14.76 -13.54 -2.29
C SER A 235 -14.94 -13.90 -3.76
N ASP A 236 -16.10 -14.46 -4.10
CA ASP A 236 -16.37 -14.93 -5.46
C ASP A 236 -16.59 -13.73 -6.39
N TYR A 237 -17.05 -12.61 -5.85
CA TYR A 237 -17.43 -11.40 -6.59
C TYR A 237 -16.48 -10.23 -6.40
N LEU A 238 -15.80 -10.13 -5.26
CA LEU A 238 -14.84 -9.06 -4.99
C LEU A 238 -13.61 -9.25 -5.88
N GLU A 239 -13.29 -8.24 -6.68
CA GLU A 239 -12.07 -8.22 -7.51
C GLU A 239 -10.90 -7.67 -6.70
N GLU A 240 -11.08 -6.50 -6.11
CA GLU A 240 -10.05 -5.85 -5.30
C GLU A 240 -10.66 -4.90 -4.26
N TYR A 241 -9.95 -4.75 -3.13
CA TYR A 241 -10.14 -3.63 -2.22
C TYR A 241 -8.79 -2.91 -2.03
N HIS A 242 -8.78 -1.59 -2.17
CA HIS A 242 -7.60 -0.76 -2.00
C HIS A 242 -7.81 0.16 -0.80
N ALA A 243 -7.11 -0.09 0.33
CA ALA A 243 -7.05 0.86 1.43
C ALA A 243 -6.25 2.11 1.01
N LEU A 244 -6.91 3.23 0.75
CA LEU A 244 -6.31 4.43 0.15
C LEU A 244 -5.50 5.19 1.20
N THR A 245 -4.23 4.81 1.34
CA THR A 245 -3.34 5.23 2.43
C THR A 245 -3.09 6.75 2.53
N ASN A 246 -3.34 7.48 1.45
CA ASN A 246 -3.11 8.93 1.38
C ASN A 246 -4.37 9.75 1.71
N LEU A 247 -5.48 9.09 2.00
CA LEU A 247 -6.77 9.70 2.27
C LEU A 247 -7.17 9.36 3.71
N GLU A 248 -6.40 9.92 4.64
CA GLU A 248 -6.65 9.90 6.07
C GLU A 248 -6.86 11.33 6.54
N TRP A 249 -8.01 11.59 7.13
CA TRP A 249 -8.34 12.90 7.70
C TRP A 249 -8.47 12.77 9.21
N LYS A 250 -7.92 13.76 9.91
CA LYS A 250 -8.01 13.89 11.36
C LYS A 250 -8.71 15.19 11.67
N CYS A 251 -9.91 15.08 12.22
CA CYS A 251 -10.78 16.22 12.41
C CYS A 251 -11.20 16.31 13.89
N ASN A 252 -11.26 17.51 14.47
CA ASN A 252 -11.73 17.72 15.85
C ASN A 252 -13.18 18.20 15.85
N ASP A 253 -14.11 17.29 16.13
CA ASP A 253 -15.50 17.63 16.33
C ASP A 253 -15.59 18.49 17.61
N GLY A 254 -16.33 19.61 17.55
CA GLY A 254 -16.46 20.59 18.63
C GLY A 254 -16.87 20.00 19.99
N ASP A 255 -17.37 18.76 20.00
CA ASP A 255 -17.73 17.94 21.15
C ASP A 255 -16.55 17.20 21.84
N ASN A 256 -15.32 17.72 21.79
CA ASN A 256 -14.13 17.03 22.33
C ASN A 256 -13.91 15.64 21.70
N LYS A 257 -14.19 15.46 20.41
CA LYS A 257 -13.92 14.19 19.72
C LYS A 257 -12.94 14.40 18.57
N ARG A 258 -12.04 13.45 18.38
CA ARG A 258 -11.17 13.37 17.21
C ARG A 258 -11.67 12.25 16.32
N LEU A 259 -11.88 12.58 15.06
CA LEU A 259 -12.37 11.69 14.03
C LEU A 259 -11.21 11.34 13.11
N THR A 260 -11.03 10.05 12.84
CA THR A 260 -10.11 9.54 11.83
C THR A 260 -10.90 8.82 10.76
N ILE A 261 -10.82 9.31 9.53
CA ILE A 261 -11.55 8.75 8.38
C ILE A 261 -10.56 7.99 7.48
N TRP A 262 -10.89 6.75 7.11
CA TRP A 262 -10.14 5.97 6.12
C TRP A 262 -11.02 5.63 4.92
N LEU A 263 -10.49 5.81 3.72
CA LEU A 263 -11.16 5.46 2.47
C LEU A 263 -10.64 4.14 1.91
N VAL A 264 -11.55 3.26 1.49
CA VAL A 264 -11.22 1.99 0.84
C VAL A 264 -11.94 1.92 -0.51
N GLY A 265 -11.20 1.89 -1.60
CA GLY A 265 -11.75 1.69 -2.94
C GLY A 265 -12.09 0.21 -3.18
N ILE A 266 -13.21 -0.07 -3.82
CA ILE A 266 -13.71 -1.43 -4.05
C ILE A 266 -14.11 -1.60 -5.52
N ASN A 267 -13.68 -2.69 -6.13
CA ASN A 267 -14.11 -3.13 -7.45
C ASN A 267 -14.63 -4.57 -7.40
N PHE A 268 -15.65 -4.86 -8.21
CA PHE A 268 -16.26 -6.18 -8.35
C PHE A 268 -15.96 -6.77 -9.73
N LYS A 269 -15.85 -8.10 -9.80
CA LYS A 269 -15.59 -8.82 -11.04
C LYS A 269 -16.72 -8.58 -12.04
N LYS A 270 -16.38 -8.16 -13.26
CA LYS A 270 -17.33 -7.78 -14.33
C LYS A 270 -18.04 -8.96 -15.04
N GLY A 271 -18.01 -10.18 -14.49
CA GLY A 271 -18.27 -11.40 -15.26
C GLY A 271 -19.58 -12.17 -15.09
N ASN A 272 -20.39 -11.95 -14.06
CA ASN A 272 -21.50 -12.89 -13.74
C ASN A 272 -22.88 -12.24 -13.58
N PHE A 273 -23.11 -11.03 -14.09
CA PHE A 273 -24.30 -10.26 -13.71
C PHE A 273 -24.92 -9.51 -14.88
N GLU A 274 -26.00 -10.07 -15.41
CA GLU A 274 -26.72 -9.49 -16.55
C GLU A 274 -27.58 -8.26 -16.20
N ASN A 275 -27.62 -7.76 -14.96
CA ASN A 275 -28.54 -6.68 -14.59
C ASN A 275 -27.95 -5.59 -13.68
N ARG A 276 -28.06 -4.31 -14.13
CA ARG A 276 -27.68 -3.10 -13.38
C ARG A 276 -28.47 -2.91 -12.08
N LYS A 277 -29.68 -3.50 -11.95
CA LYS A 277 -30.51 -3.47 -10.72
C LYS A 277 -29.79 -4.17 -9.55
N ILE A 278 -29.08 -5.26 -9.84
CA ILE A 278 -28.35 -6.07 -8.86
C ILE A 278 -27.16 -5.28 -8.26
N GLU A 279 -26.57 -4.33 -9.00
CA GLU A 279 -25.45 -3.52 -8.49
C GLU A 279 -25.80 -2.60 -7.32
N LYS A 280 -27.02 -2.03 -7.30
CA LYS A 280 -27.46 -1.16 -6.19
C LYS A 280 -27.75 -1.98 -4.93
N GLU A 281 -28.41 -3.13 -5.08
CA GLU A 281 -28.69 -4.06 -3.97
C GLU A 281 -27.40 -4.64 -3.38
N LYS A 282 -26.39 -4.94 -4.20
CA LYS A 282 -25.08 -5.41 -3.72
C LYS A 282 -24.44 -4.48 -2.70
N ILE A 283 -24.46 -3.16 -2.92
CA ILE A 283 -23.87 -2.17 -2.00
C ILE A 283 -24.58 -2.19 -0.65
N LEU A 284 -25.91 -2.22 -0.66
CA LEU A 284 -26.72 -2.26 0.55
C LEU A 284 -26.46 -3.55 1.36
N LEU A 285 -26.07 -4.64 0.70
CA LEU A 285 -25.72 -5.89 1.37
C LEU A 285 -24.30 -5.89 1.98
N LEU A 286 -23.39 -5.04 1.51
CA LEU A 286 -22.04 -4.91 2.08
C LEU A 286 -22.08 -4.28 3.46
N ILE A 287 -22.94 -3.27 3.69
CA ILE A 287 -23.00 -2.50 4.94
C ILE A 287 -23.29 -3.42 6.14
N PRO A 288 -24.38 -4.24 6.15
CA PRO A 288 -24.66 -5.13 7.28
C PRO A 288 -23.56 -6.18 7.48
N SER A 289 -23.01 -6.73 6.39
CA SER A 289 -21.96 -7.75 6.47
C SER A 289 -20.68 -7.22 7.11
N PHE A 290 -20.30 -5.98 6.79
CA PHE A 290 -19.12 -5.33 7.32
C PHE A 290 -19.37 -4.87 8.76
N ASN A 291 -20.52 -4.24 9.05
CA ASN A 291 -20.91 -3.83 10.41
C ASN A 291 -20.92 -5.00 11.41
N PHE A 292 -21.50 -6.13 11.02
CA PHE A 292 -21.49 -7.34 11.85
C PHE A 292 -20.05 -7.76 12.18
N PHE A 293 -19.18 -7.72 11.17
CA PHE A 293 -17.79 -8.12 11.32
C PHE A 293 -16.98 -7.14 12.19
N THR A 294 -17.22 -5.84 12.05
CA THR A 294 -16.54 -4.81 12.87
C THR A 294 -17.00 -4.88 14.31
N ASN A 295 -18.30 -5.00 14.58
CA ASN A 295 -18.84 -5.06 15.94
C ASN A 295 -18.35 -6.30 16.70
N TYR A 296 -18.14 -7.43 16.01
CA TYR A 296 -17.58 -8.63 16.63
C TYR A 296 -16.11 -8.46 17.06
N VAL A 297 -15.33 -7.68 16.32
CA VAL A 297 -13.89 -7.53 16.54
C VAL A 297 -13.56 -6.33 17.42
N ILE A 298 -14.46 -5.35 17.52
CA ILE A 298 -14.27 -4.10 18.25
C ILE A 298 -15.12 -4.15 19.52
N THR A 299 -14.44 -4.34 20.66
CA THR A 299 -15.06 -4.45 22.00
C THR A 299 -15.48 -3.08 22.57
N GLU A 300 -16.27 -3.10 23.66
CA GLU A 300 -17.04 -1.99 24.28
C GLU A 300 -16.34 -0.62 24.49
N ASN A 301 -15.03 -0.52 24.32
CA ASN A 301 -14.26 0.71 24.53
C ASN A 301 -13.95 1.53 23.25
N TYR A 302 -14.27 1.03 22.05
CA TYR A 302 -14.03 1.72 20.78
C TYR A 302 -15.30 1.71 19.94
N LYS A 303 -15.69 2.87 19.40
CA LYS A 303 -16.86 2.97 18.53
C LYS A 303 -16.43 3.42 17.15
N LEU A 304 -16.47 2.50 16.19
CA LEU A 304 -16.50 2.88 14.78
C LEU A 304 -17.86 3.53 14.56
N GLU A 305 -17.90 4.87 14.57
CA GLU A 305 -19.15 5.65 14.61
C GLU A 305 -19.94 5.55 13.31
N GLY A 306 -19.28 5.27 12.19
CA GLY A 306 -19.95 5.16 10.89
C GLY A 306 -19.16 4.37 9.86
N ILE A 307 -19.89 3.56 9.10
CA ILE A 307 -19.44 2.97 7.85
C ILE A 307 -20.35 3.51 6.75
N HIS A 308 -19.79 4.35 5.88
CA HIS A 308 -20.53 4.92 4.75
C HIS A 308 -20.04 4.24 3.48
N ILE A 309 -20.96 3.63 2.71
CA ILE A 309 -20.61 3.05 1.41
C ILE A 309 -21.28 3.89 0.34
N THR A 310 -20.48 4.49 -0.53
CA THR A 310 -20.95 5.34 -1.61
C THR A 310 -20.64 4.72 -2.97
N ARG A 311 -21.54 4.93 -3.94
CA ARG A 311 -21.38 4.44 -5.32
C ARG A 311 -20.91 5.58 -6.21
N ARG A 312 -19.67 5.52 -6.71
CA ARG A 312 -19.00 6.43 -7.70
C ARG A 312 -19.19 7.95 -7.58
N ASN A 313 -20.06 8.49 -6.73
CA ASN A 313 -20.17 9.90 -6.46
C ASN A 313 -19.51 10.16 -5.12
N ILE A 314 -18.20 10.40 -5.16
CA ILE A 314 -17.54 11.02 -4.02
C ILE A 314 -18.03 12.46 -3.80
N GLY A 315 -18.83 13.03 -4.71
CA GLY A 315 -19.57 14.27 -4.46
C GLY A 315 -20.58 14.15 -3.30
N GLU A 316 -21.11 12.95 -3.03
CA GLU A 316 -21.89 12.68 -1.80
C GLU A 316 -20.98 12.55 -0.57
N LEU A 317 -19.68 12.27 -0.76
CA LEU A 317 -18.69 12.34 0.33
C LEU A 317 -18.31 13.79 0.59
N ASP A 318 -18.12 14.58 -0.47
CA ASP A 318 -17.92 16.03 -0.40
C ASP A 318 -19.15 16.68 0.26
N SER A 319 -20.38 16.22 -0.02
CA SER A 319 -21.59 16.68 0.69
C SER A 319 -21.75 16.09 2.10
N LEU A 320 -21.33 14.85 2.40
CA LEU A 320 -21.20 14.37 3.79
C LEU A 320 -20.17 15.18 4.60
N ILE A 321 -19.22 15.81 3.92
CA ILE A 321 -18.21 16.72 4.46
C ILE A 321 -18.75 18.16 4.53
N GLU A 322 -19.62 18.59 3.60
CA GLU A 322 -20.21 19.95 3.54
C GLU A 322 -21.53 20.10 4.35
N ASP A 323 -22.36 19.07 4.47
CA ASP A 323 -23.70 19.08 5.11
C ASP A 323 -23.68 18.86 6.63
N GLY A 324 -22.50 18.88 7.26
CA GLY A 324 -22.40 19.15 8.71
C GLY A 324 -22.95 18.08 9.67
N THR A 325 -23.26 16.86 9.24
CA THR A 325 -23.69 15.78 10.17
C THR A 325 -22.55 14.98 10.81
N ILE A 326 -21.29 15.32 10.51
CA ILE A 326 -20.14 14.95 11.33
C ILE A 326 -19.31 16.23 11.42
N SER A 327 -19.46 16.96 12.52
CA SER A 327 -18.88 18.30 12.62
C SER A 327 -17.36 18.21 12.49
N CYS A 328 -16.84 18.82 11.43
CA CYS A 328 -15.54 19.46 11.39
C CYS A 328 -15.47 20.51 10.29
N PRO A 329 -14.83 21.66 10.54
CA PRO A 329 -15.08 22.90 9.81
C PRO A 329 -14.43 22.92 8.42
N LYS A 330 -15.07 23.70 7.53
CA LYS A 330 -14.65 24.08 6.18
C LYS A 330 -13.14 24.32 6.08
N ILE A 331 -12.49 23.54 5.23
CA ILE A 331 -11.15 23.86 4.73
C ILE A 331 -11.34 24.67 3.44
N GLU A 332 -11.46 25.98 3.58
CA GLU A 332 -10.92 26.87 2.55
C GLU A 332 -9.39 26.80 2.67
N ASP A 333 -8.73 26.59 1.53
CA ASP A 333 -7.28 26.69 1.29
C ASP A 333 -6.32 25.72 2.01
N ILE A 334 -6.21 24.50 1.48
CA ILE A 334 -4.91 23.77 1.47
C ILE A 334 -4.64 23.20 0.07
N GLU A 335 -4.54 24.09 -0.94
CA GLU A 335 -3.72 23.85 -2.13
C GLU A 335 -2.30 24.42 -2.01
N SER A 336 -1.94 25.05 -0.89
CA SER A 336 -0.60 25.60 -0.70
C SER A 336 -0.03 25.27 0.67
N LYS A 337 0.84 24.24 0.72
CA LYS A 337 1.96 24.02 1.69
C LYS A 337 2.29 22.54 1.91
N GLU A 338 2.26 21.70 0.88
CA GLU A 338 3.38 20.77 0.78
C GLU A 338 4.55 21.61 0.27
N LYS A 339 5.46 21.99 1.16
CA LYS A 339 6.83 22.33 0.77
C LYS A 339 7.35 21.10 0.02
N THR A 340 7.14 21.08 -1.28
CA THR A 340 7.88 20.27 -2.22
C THR A 340 9.33 20.40 -1.84
N ASN A 341 9.90 19.33 -1.28
CA ASN A 341 11.33 19.18 -1.05
C ASN A 341 12.08 19.80 -2.24
N GLU A 342 12.75 20.93 -2.01
CA GLU A 342 13.55 21.64 -3.02
C GLU A 342 14.64 20.74 -3.63
N LYS A 343 14.94 19.61 -2.97
CA LYS A 343 15.76 18.50 -3.47
C LYS A 343 15.25 17.84 -4.76
N TRP A 344 13.97 17.94 -5.12
CA TRP A 344 13.48 17.38 -6.38
C TRP A 344 14.04 18.12 -7.60
N LYS A 345 14.22 19.44 -7.52
CA LYS A 345 14.79 20.24 -8.62
C LYS A 345 16.29 19.95 -8.84
N GLU A 346 17.03 19.64 -7.78
CA GLU A 346 18.43 19.19 -7.89
C GLU A 346 18.54 17.79 -8.52
N ILE A 347 17.62 16.88 -8.19
CA ILE A 347 17.60 15.54 -8.76
C ILE A 347 17.30 15.62 -10.27
N GLN A 348 16.39 16.51 -10.71
CA GLN A 348 16.01 16.74 -12.12
C GLN A 348 17.20 17.07 -13.04
N GLY A 349 18.17 17.85 -12.57
CA GLY A 349 19.37 18.21 -13.35
C GLY A 349 20.30 17.04 -13.69
N ARG A 350 20.22 15.92 -12.96
CA ARG A 350 21.05 14.72 -13.18
C ARG A 350 20.49 13.73 -14.19
N TRP A 351 19.23 13.89 -14.62
CA TRP A 351 18.57 12.99 -15.58
C TRP A 351 18.97 13.26 -17.04
N ILE A 352 19.63 14.39 -17.29
CA ILE A 352 20.11 14.78 -18.62
C ILE A 352 21.63 14.61 -18.65
N ALA A 353 22.10 13.47 -19.16
CA ALA A 353 23.49 13.40 -19.59
C ALA A 353 23.65 14.22 -20.88
N PRO A 354 24.55 15.22 -20.95
CA PRO A 354 24.99 15.75 -22.22
C PRO A 354 25.98 14.75 -22.83
N THR A 355 25.59 14.15 -23.95
CA THR A 355 26.54 13.66 -24.94
C THR A 355 27.45 14.81 -25.39
N LYS A 356 28.72 14.85 -24.97
CA LYS A 356 29.87 15.38 -25.75
C LYS A 356 31.23 15.16 -25.05
N LEU A 357 32.25 15.04 -25.90
CA LEU A 357 33.65 14.61 -25.71
C LEU A 357 34.51 15.46 -24.74
N PHE A 358 35.50 14.78 -24.08
CA PHE A 358 36.93 15.10 -23.71
C PHE A 358 37.38 16.55 -23.37
N PRO A 359 38.50 16.83 -22.62
CA PRO A 359 39.78 16.08 -22.56
C PRO A 359 40.53 16.02 -21.19
N LYS A 360 41.76 15.49 -21.30
CA LYS A 360 42.84 15.10 -20.38
C LYS A 360 43.29 16.11 -19.29
N SER A 361 44.09 15.55 -18.37
CA SER A 361 44.98 16.17 -17.34
C SER A 361 44.27 16.61 -16.05
N GLY A 362 44.80 16.44 -14.83
CA GLY A 362 45.97 15.77 -14.30
C GLY A 362 45.94 15.91 -12.76
N ILE A 363 46.88 15.22 -12.11
CA ILE A 363 47.36 15.42 -10.72
C ILE A 363 46.66 14.63 -9.60
N MET A 364 47.48 13.68 -9.17
CA MET A 364 47.55 12.77 -8.02
C MET A 364 47.64 13.51 -6.66
N LEU A 365 47.10 12.91 -5.59
CA LEU A 365 47.63 12.89 -4.20
C LEU A 365 46.66 12.01 -3.35
N LEU A 366 46.96 10.72 -3.18
CA LEU A 366 47.58 10.10 -1.99
C LEU A 366 46.86 10.40 -0.66
N CYS A 367 46.18 9.39 -0.09
CA CYS A 367 46.66 8.78 1.16
C CYS A 367 46.02 7.40 1.43
N ARG A 368 46.96 6.44 1.51
CA ARG A 368 46.98 5.05 1.98
C ARG A 368 45.93 4.60 3.00
N CYS A 369 45.48 3.36 2.80
CA CYS A 369 45.07 2.41 3.83
C CYS A 369 46.17 2.23 4.90
N ILE A 370 45.80 1.84 6.12
CA ILE A 370 46.37 0.68 6.82
C ILE A 370 45.43 0.29 7.99
N PRO A 371 45.41 -1.02 8.36
CA PRO A 371 44.43 -1.68 9.19
C PRO A 371 44.82 -1.65 10.68
N GLY A 372 44.00 -2.26 11.53
CA GLY A 372 43.97 -2.03 12.98
C GLY A 372 44.99 -2.75 13.87
N ARG A 373 44.65 -2.65 15.17
CA ARG A 373 45.17 -3.25 16.42
C ARG A 373 46.45 -2.65 17.02
N TYR A 374 46.29 -2.07 18.20
CA TYR A 374 46.66 -2.72 19.46
C TYR A 374 45.48 -2.65 20.43
#